data_AF-A0A653RU94-F1
#
_entry.id   AF-A0A653RU94-F1
#
_cell.length_a   1.000
_cell.length_b   1.000
_cell.length_c   1.000
_cell.angle_alpha   90.00
_cell.angle_beta   90.00
_cell.angle_gamma   90.00
#
_symmetry.space_group_name_H-M   'P 1'
#
loop_
_entity.id
_entity.type
_entity.pdbx_description
1 polymer ?
#
loop_
_entity_poly.entity_id
_entity_poly.type
_entity_poly.pdbx_seq_one_letter_code
_entity_poly.pdbx_strand_id
1 'polypeptide(L)'
;MDIDVTRKPDGTAWLLTDLLGRAMGYVEDRAEGEFMIYPAGQAIATMQAMRRGPFGSLDAALAEIERFTRGTCRRVVDDARPDSDG
;
A
#
# COMPACT_ATOMS: atom_id res chain seq x y z
N MET A 1 -5.77 10.77 -5.61
CA MET A 1 -6.61 9.56 -5.46
C MET A 1 -6.37 9.02 -4.06
N ASP A 2 -7.42 8.78 -3.30
CA ASP A 2 -7.28 8.19 -1.95
C ASP A 2 -7.20 6.67 -2.05
N ILE A 3 -6.29 6.09 -1.27
CA ILE A 3 -5.93 4.67 -1.31
C ILE A 3 -5.91 4.13 0.11
N ASP A 4 -6.67 3.07 0.35
CA ASP A 4 -6.60 2.28 1.56
C ASP A 4 -5.46 1.26 1.48
N VAL A 5 -4.68 1.21 2.55
CA VAL A 5 -3.49 0.37 2.70
C VAL A 5 -3.79 -0.67 3.78
N THR A 6 -3.96 -1.92 3.37
CA THR A 6 -4.31 -3.03 4.27
C THR A 6 -3.16 -4.03 4.32
N ARG A 7 -2.73 -4.44 5.52
CA ARG A 7 -1.66 -5.43 5.66
C ARG A 7 -2.16 -6.82 5.26
N LYS A 8 -1.38 -7.56 4.47
CA LYS A 8 -1.68 -8.96 4.15
C LYS A 8 -1.43 -9.86 5.38
N PRO A 9 -2.11 -11.01 5.47
CA PRO A 9 -1.91 -11.96 6.58
C PRO A 9 -0.50 -12.54 6.65
N ASP A 10 0.20 -12.66 5.51
CA ASP A 10 1.60 -13.08 5.43
C ASP A 10 2.56 -12.08 6.13
N GLY A 11 2.09 -10.85 6.36
CA GLY A 11 2.82 -9.79 7.02
C GLY A 11 3.96 -9.18 6.21
N THR A 12 4.20 -9.67 4.99
CA THR A 12 5.31 -9.24 4.13
C THR A 12 4.86 -8.27 3.06
N ALA A 13 3.55 -7.97 2.97
CA ALA A 13 3.04 -7.01 2.01
C ALA A 13 1.79 -6.26 2.49
N TRP A 14 1.52 -5.13 1.84
CA TRP A 14 0.35 -4.29 2.04
C TRP A 14 -0.39 -4.12 0.73
N LEU A 15 -1.67 -4.47 0.70
CA LEU A 15 -2.56 -4.26 -0.43
C LEU A 15 -2.92 -2.77 -0.53
N LEU A 16 -2.92 -2.26 -1.75
CA LEU A 16 -3.36 -0.93 -2.10
C LEU A 16 -4.70 -1.04 -2.82
N THR A 17 -5.74 -0.45 -2.24
CA THR A 17 -7.10 -0.45 -2.80
C THR A 17 -7.62 0.97 -2.84
N ASP A 18 -8.22 1.40 -3.95
CA ASP A 18 -8.85 2.72 -3.97
C ASP A 18 -10.20 2.73 -3.22
N LEU A 19 -10.78 3.92 -3.01
CA LEU A 19 -12.08 4.06 -2.33
C LEU A 19 -13.26 3.42 -3.07
N LEU A 20 -13.07 2.97 -4.31
CA LEU A 20 -14.08 2.24 -5.09
C LEU A 20 -13.89 0.72 -4.99
N GLY A 21 -12.96 0.25 -4.16
CA GLY A 21 -12.67 -1.17 -3.98
C GLY A 21 -11.81 -1.77 -5.10
N ARG A 22 -11.20 -0.94 -5.95
CA ARG A 22 -10.37 -1.43 -7.07
C ARG A 22 -8.94 -1.66 -6.60
N ALA A 23 -8.39 -2.80 -6.98
CA ALA A 23 -7.00 -3.13 -6.70
C ALA A 23 -6.06 -2.16 -7.44
N MET A 24 -5.26 -1.43 -6.66
CA MET A 24 -4.23 -0.50 -7.14
C MET A 24 -2.84 -1.14 -7.14
N GLY A 25 -2.65 -2.24 -6.41
CA GLY A 25 -1.38 -2.93 -6.33
C GLY A 25 -1.06 -3.39 -4.91
N TYR A 26 0.22 -3.54 -4.63
CA TYR A 26 0.71 -3.82 -3.29
C TYR A 26 2.10 -3.22 -3.07
N VAL A 27 2.45 -3.02 -1.81
CA VAL A 27 3.83 -2.79 -1.37
C VAL A 27 4.34 -4.07 -0.73
N GLU A 28 5.54 -4.50 -1.07
CA GLU A 28 6.20 -5.67 -0.49
C GLU A 28 7.38 -5.22 0.35
N ASP A 29 7.52 -5.79 1.55
CA ASP A 29 8.73 -5.74 2.35
C ASP A 29 9.64 -6.89 1.92
N ARG A 30 10.76 -6.55 1.29
CA ARG A 30 11.81 -7.51 0.97
C ARG A 30 12.74 -7.66 2.15
N ALA A 31 13.28 -8.87 2.34
CA ALA A 31 14.05 -9.33 3.51
C ALA A 31 15.23 -8.44 3.99
N GLU A 32 15.57 -7.38 3.26
CA GLU A 32 16.57 -6.37 3.60
C GLU A 32 15.97 -5.07 4.16
N GLY A 33 14.66 -5.06 4.50
CA GLY A 33 13.94 -3.84 4.91
C GLY A 33 13.71 -2.88 3.74
N GLU A 34 13.73 -3.40 2.52
CA GLU A 34 13.49 -2.65 1.29
C GLU A 34 12.04 -2.81 0.85
N PHE A 35 11.36 -1.68 0.72
CA PHE A 35 9.97 -1.64 0.29
C PHE A 35 9.88 -1.42 -1.21
N MET A 36 9.12 -2.27 -1.90
CA MET A 36 8.91 -2.22 -3.34
C MET A 36 7.43 -2.09 -3.66
N ILE A 37 7.08 -1.16 -4.56
CA ILE A 37 5.71 -0.90 -5.00
C ILE A 37 5.45 -1.66 -6.31
N TYR A 38 4.38 -2.45 -6.32
CA TYR A 38 3.91 -3.19 -7.49
C TYR A 38 2.50 -2.75 -7.85
N PRO A 39 2.36 -1.84 -8.84
CA PRO A 39 1.05 -1.43 -9.34
C PRO A 39 0.30 -2.60 -9.98
N ALA A 40 -1.04 -2.59 -9.89
CA ALA A 40 -1.91 -3.58 -10.53
C ALA A 40 -3.07 -2.91 -11.29
N GLY A 41 -3.63 -3.63 -12.26
CA GLY A 41 -4.79 -3.16 -13.02
C GLY A 41 -4.59 -1.80 -13.69
N GLN A 42 -5.55 -0.89 -13.53
CA GLN A 42 -5.51 0.46 -14.10
C GLN A 42 -4.43 1.35 -13.48
N ALA A 43 -3.92 0.98 -12.29
CA ALA A 43 -2.83 1.68 -11.65
C ALA A 43 -1.51 1.53 -12.42
N ILE A 44 -1.33 0.46 -13.20
CA ILE A 44 -0.08 0.22 -13.95
C ILE A 44 0.20 1.37 -14.91
N ALA A 45 -0.80 1.78 -15.70
CA ALA A 45 -0.67 2.89 -16.63
C ALA A 45 -0.51 4.23 -15.89
N THR A 46 -1.29 4.42 -14.83
CA THR A 46 -1.26 5.66 -14.03
C THR A 46 0.10 5.83 -13.37
N MET A 47 0.66 4.79 -12.76
CA MET A 47 1.89 4.80 -11.97
C MET A 47 3.12 4.38 -12.78
N GLN A 48 3.06 4.36 -14.11
CA GLN A 48 4.16 3.85 -14.95
C GLN A 48 5.46 4.67 -14.79
N ALA A 49 5.34 5.97 -14.58
CA ALA A 49 6.47 6.89 -14.44
C ALA A 49 6.86 7.14 -12.97
N MET A 50 6.16 6.51 -12.03
CA MET A 50 6.43 6.62 -10.59
C MET A 50 7.64 5.75 -10.23
N ARG A 51 8.46 6.21 -9.28
CA ARG A 51 9.51 5.36 -8.72
C ARG A 51 8.86 4.21 -7.95
N ARG A 52 9.32 2.98 -8.20
CA ARG A 52 8.77 1.76 -7.57
C ARG A 52 9.58 1.23 -6.40
N GLY A 53 10.74 1.81 -6.13
CA GLY A 53 11.63 1.41 -5.06
C GLY A 53 13.05 1.12 -5.57
N PRO A 54 13.93 0.61 -4.70
CA PRO A 54 13.65 0.31 -3.28
C PRO A 54 13.45 1.59 -2.45
N PHE A 55 12.65 1.48 -1.39
CA PHE A 55 12.46 2.51 -0.36
C PHE A 55 12.90 1.96 1.00
N GLY A 56 13.44 2.81 1.88
CA GLY A 56 13.92 2.38 3.21
C GLY A 56 12.82 2.25 4.27
N SER A 57 11.57 2.54 3.92
CA SER A 57 10.41 2.34 4.81
C SER A 57 9.11 2.28 4.02
N LEU A 58 8.07 1.69 4.62
CA LEU A 58 6.71 1.73 4.08
C LEU A 58 6.22 3.17 3.92
N ASP A 59 6.50 4.05 4.88
CA ASP A 59 6.10 5.47 4.80
C ASP A 59 6.71 6.18 3.58
N ALA A 60 7.98 5.89 3.28
CA ALA A 60 8.64 6.47 2.11
C ALA A 60 8.02 5.97 0.79
N ALA A 61 7.63 4.69 0.74
CA ALA A 61 6.91 4.13 -0.40
C ALA A 61 5.51 4.77 -0.56
N LEU A 62 4.76 4.92 0.54
CA LEU A 62 3.44 5.57 0.51
C LEU A 62 3.52 7.05 0.12
N ALA A 63 4.52 7.79 0.61
CA ALA A 63 4.73 9.19 0.25
C ALA A 63 4.97 9.38 -1.26
N GLU A 64 5.68 8.46 -1.91
CA GLU A 64 5.86 8.49 -3.37
C GLU A 64 4.52 8.26 -4.10
N ILE A 65 3.68 7.34 -3.60
CA ILE A 65 2.35 7.07 -4.14
C ILE A 65 1.46 8.32 -4.01
N GLU A 66 1.44 8.94 -2.84
CA GLU A 66 0.66 10.16 -2.58
C GLU A 66 1.10 11.31 -3.49
N ARG A 67 2.42 11.52 -3.61
CA ARG A 67 3.02 12.52 -4.50
C ARG A 67 2.58 12.32 -5.94
N PHE A 68 2.61 11.07 -6.43
CA PHE A 68 2.31 10.78 -7.83
C PHE A 68 0.81 10.81 -8.12
N THR A 69 0.00 10.23 -7.23
CA THR A 69 -1.47 10.14 -7.40
C THR A 69 -2.22 11.39 -6.94
N ARG A 70 -1.52 12.35 -6.34
CA ARG A 70 -2.07 13.58 -5.74
C ARG A 70 -3.25 13.26 -4.81
N GLY A 71 -3.09 12.27 -3.95
CA GLY A 71 -4.06 11.92 -2.91
C GLY A 71 -3.37 11.32 -1.70
N THR A 72 -4.14 10.64 -0.86
CA THR A 72 -3.66 10.19 0.45
C THR A 72 -3.73 8.67 0.60
N CYS A 73 -2.69 8.09 1.20
CA CYS A 73 -2.67 6.69 1.61
C CYS A 73 -3.15 6.59 3.07
N ARG A 74 -4.20 5.80 3.31
CA ARG A 74 -4.78 5.58 4.64
C ARG A 74 -4.51 4.16 5.08
N ARG A 75 -3.80 4.00 6.20
CA ARG A 75 -3.59 2.67 6.78
C ARG A 75 -4.87 2.22 7.46
N VAL A 76 -5.46 1.16 6.92
CA VAL A 76 -6.54 0.44 7.58
C VAL A 76 -5.86 -0.57 8.49
N VAL A 77 -5.75 -0.23 9.78
CA VAL A 77 -5.50 -1.22 10.81
C VAL A 77 -6.77 -2.05 10.91
N ASP A 78 -6.65 -3.35 10.66
CA ASP A 78 -7.74 -4.30 10.92
C ASP A 78 -7.95 -4.34 12.44
N ASP A 79 -8.72 -3.38 12.96
CA ASP A 79 -9.22 -3.38 14.33
C ASP A 79 -10.32 -4.44 14.41
N ALA A 80 -9.90 -5.70 14.36
CA ALA A 80 -10.76 -6.87 14.53
C ALA A 80 -10.08 -7.86 15.49
N ARG A 81 -9.77 -7.38 16.70
CA ARG A 81 -10.17 -8.14 17.88
C ARG A 81 -11.08 -7.26 18.71
N PRO A 82 -12.40 -7.45 18.67
CA PRO A 82 -13.18 -7.14 19.85
C PRO A 82 -12.62 -8.05 20.94
N ASP A 83 -11.89 -7.46 21.89
CA ASP A 83 -11.84 -8.02 23.23
C ASP A 83 -13.31 -8.22 23.66
N SER A 84 -13.70 -9.47 23.83
CA SER A 84 -14.94 -9.84 24.49
C SER A 84 -14.63 -11.10 25.31
N ASP A 85 -14.06 -10.81 26.47
CA ASP A 85 -14.56 -11.17 27.81
C ASP A 85 -15.16 -12.57 28.02
N GLY A 86 -14.63 -13.27 29.03
CA GLY A 86 -15.13 -14.54 29.56
C GLY A 86 -14.08 -15.36 30.30
#